data_AF-A0A2W6BX30-F1
#
_entry.id   AF-A0A2W6BX30-F1
#
_cell.length_a   1.000
_cell.length_b   1.000
_cell.length_c   1.000
_cell.angle_alpha   90.00
_cell.angle_beta   90.00
_cell.angle_gamma   90.00
#
_symmetry.space_group_name_H-M   'P 1'
#
loop_
_entity.id
_entity.type
_entity.pdbx_description
1 polymer ?
#
loop_
_entity_poly.entity_id
_entity_poly.type
_entity_poly.pdbx_seq_one_letter_code
_entity_poly.pdbx_strand_id
1 'polypeptide(L)'
;MGRWLERYRAGDRVQVWTEMTRLGADLRETQGWVDAVEVGRETMRRARVNVERLVDFLQVNGYQFAAPDRIFTPPESDVSVQLDYLEESVGVLPLALRCWCEEVGQVNLAGRHPDWPYDSLDPLDDLFQ
;
A
#
# COMPACT_ATOMS: atom_id res chain seq x y z
N MET A 1 -0.29 -14.04 23.41
CA MET A 1 0.29 -12.95 22.60
C MET A 1 0.63 -13.51 21.23
N GLY A 2 0.03 -12.99 20.17
CA GLY A 2 0.37 -13.41 18.81
C GLY A 2 1.86 -13.20 18.56
N ARG A 3 2.49 -14.11 17.82
CA ARG A 3 3.84 -13.93 17.26
C ARG A 3 3.70 -13.69 15.75
N TRP A 4 2.72 -12.88 15.36
CA TRP A 4 2.38 -12.66 13.96
C TRP A 4 3.51 -11.97 13.22
N LEU A 5 4.14 -10.94 13.79
CA LEU A 5 5.28 -10.29 13.13
C LEU A 5 6.44 -11.26 12.90
N GLU A 6 6.78 -12.07 13.90
CA GLU A 6 7.84 -13.08 13.81
C GLU A 6 7.55 -14.07 12.69
N ARG A 7 6.35 -14.66 12.67
CA ARG A 7 5.91 -15.61 11.64
C ARG A 7 5.82 -14.96 10.25
N TYR A 8 5.34 -13.72 10.17
CA TYR A 8 5.27 -12.97 8.92
C TYR A 8 6.65 -12.78 8.30
N ARG A 9 7.66 -12.45 9.14
CA ARG A 9 9.05 -12.34 8.73
C ARG A 9 9.66 -13.70 8.35
N ALA A 10 9.28 -14.77 9.05
CA ALA A 10 9.69 -16.14 8.74
C ALA A 10 9.10 -16.69 7.42
N GLY A 11 8.05 -16.06 6.89
CA GLY A 11 7.48 -16.40 5.57
C GLY A 11 6.00 -16.76 5.58
N ASP A 12 5.37 -16.93 6.75
CA ASP A 12 3.97 -17.35 6.93
C ASP A 12 2.95 -16.23 6.61
N ARG A 13 3.24 -15.41 5.61
CA ARG A 13 2.58 -14.11 5.36
C ARG A 13 1.08 -14.25 5.12
N VAL A 14 0.70 -15.18 4.25
CA VAL A 14 -0.71 -15.43 3.90
C VAL A 14 -1.48 -15.95 5.11
N GLN A 15 -0.88 -16.86 5.87
CA GLN A 15 -1.51 -17.42 7.06
C GLN A 15 -1.71 -16.36 8.14
N VAL A 16 -0.69 -15.55 8.42
CA VAL A 16 -0.77 -14.43 9.37
C VAL A 16 -1.88 -13.45 8.99
N TRP A 17 -1.93 -13.00 7.73
CA TRP A 17 -3.00 -12.11 7.27
C TRP A 17 -4.38 -12.78 7.35
N THR A 18 -4.49 -14.07 7.02
CA THR A 18 -5.75 -14.82 7.16
C THR A 18 -6.23 -14.84 8.62
N GLU A 19 -5.34 -15.06 9.58
CA GLU A 19 -5.65 -15.04 11.01
C GLU A 19 -6.11 -13.64 11.46
N MET A 20 -5.41 -12.58 11.05
CA MET A 20 -5.79 -11.20 11.35
C MET A 20 -7.15 -10.82 10.75
N THR A 21 -7.39 -11.13 9.47
CA THR A 21 -8.63 -10.79 8.78
C THR A 21 -9.83 -11.56 9.34
N ARG A 22 -9.65 -12.79 9.84
CA ARG A 22 -10.72 -13.54 10.52
C ARG A 22 -11.25 -12.85 11.78
N LEU A 23 -10.42 -12.06 12.45
CA LEU A 23 -10.83 -11.27 13.62
C LEU A 23 -11.62 -10.02 13.23
N GLY A 24 -11.57 -9.60 11.95
CA GLY A 24 -12.35 -8.47 11.45
C GLY A 24 -12.13 -7.18 12.23
N ALA A 25 -13.22 -6.46 12.52
CA ALA A 25 -13.19 -5.21 13.26
C ALA A 25 -12.73 -5.38 14.72
N ASP A 26 -12.99 -6.55 15.32
CA ASP A 26 -12.67 -6.84 16.73
C ASP A 26 -11.16 -6.90 16.97
N LEU A 27 -10.35 -7.08 15.92
CA LEU A 27 -8.88 -7.12 16.00
C LEU A 27 -8.29 -5.96 16.82
N ARG A 28 -8.87 -4.75 16.69
CA ARG A 28 -8.42 -3.53 17.37
C ARG A 28 -8.56 -3.60 18.90
N GLU A 29 -9.54 -4.36 19.37
CA GLU A 29 -9.82 -4.52 20.80
C GLU A 29 -9.05 -5.72 21.40
N THR A 30 -8.33 -6.48 20.58
CA THR A 30 -7.56 -7.63 21.06
C THR A 30 -6.19 -7.22 21.59
N GLN A 31 -5.63 -8.07 22.46
CA GLN A 31 -4.22 -7.95 22.87
C GLN A 31 -3.22 -8.10 21.71
N GLY A 32 -3.68 -8.60 20.54
CA GLY A 32 -2.89 -8.76 19.34
C GLY A 32 -2.79 -7.50 18.47
N TRP A 33 -3.49 -6.41 18.82
CA TRP A 33 -3.54 -5.21 18.00
C TRP A 33 -2.16 -4.62 17.67
N VAL A 34 -1.29 -4.48 18.68
CA VAL A 34 0.06 -3.93 18.48
C VAL A 34 0.88 -4.78 17.50
N ASP A 35 0.81 -6.11 17.62
CA ASP A 35 1.53 -7.03 16.73
C ASP A 35 0.94 -7.02 15.31
N ALA A 36 -0.38 -6.88 15.18
CA ALA A 36 -1.05 -6.69 13.90
C ALA A 36 -0.64 -5.39 13.19
N VAL A 37 -0.52 -4.28 13.94
CA VAL A 37 -0.02 -3.00 13.40
C VAL A 37 1.39 -3.17 12.83
N GLU A 38 2.28 -3.85 13.56
CA GLU A 38 3.64 -4.12 13.07
C GLU A 38 3.67 -5.02 11.83
N VAL A 39 2.79 -6.01 11.73
CA VAL A 39 2.62 -6.80 10.50
C VAL A 39 2.16 -5.91 9.35
N GLY A 40 1.21 -5.00 9.60
CA GLY A 40 0.76 -4.01 8.63
C GLY A 40 1.92 -3.17 8.11
N ARG A 41 2.69 -2.56 9.02
CA ARG A 41 3.86 -1.75 8.67
C ARG A 41 4.92 -2.56 7.92
N GLU A 42 5.25 -3.77 8.37
CA GLU A 42 6.22 -4.65 7.70
C GLU A 42 5.75 -5.06 6.29
N THR A 43 4.45 -5.26 6.12
CA THR A 43 3.85 -5.52 4.80
C THR A 43 4.06 -4.33 3.87
N MET A 44 3.82 -3.11 4.37
CA MET A 44 3.90 -1.89 3.56
C MET A 44 5.33 -1.45 3.29
N ARG A 45 6.28 -1.66 4.22
CA ARG A 45 7.72 -1.51 3.92
C ARG A 45 8.17 -2.41 2.76
N ARG A 46 7.67 -3.64 2.71
CA ARG A 46 7.96 -4.54 1.58
C ARG A 46 7.24 -4.12 0.30
N ALA A 47 6.02 -3.60 0.39
CA ALA A 47 5.31 -3.04 -0.74
C ALA A 47 6.09 -1.84 -1.33
N ARG A 48 6.61 -0.94 -0.50
CA ARG A 48 7.48 0.16 -0.92
C ARG A 48 8.69 -0.33 -1.71
N VAL A 49 9.43 -1.31 -1.20
CA VAL A 49 10.59 -1.88 -1.91
C VAL A 49 10.16 -2.47 -3.27
N ASN A 50 8.99 -3.11 -3.34
CA ASN A 50 8.47 -3.62 -4.61
C ASN A 50 8.07 -2.50 -5.57
N VAL A 51 7.47 -1.41 -5.08
CA VAL A 51 7.12 -0.23 -5.88
C VAL A 51 8.38 0.40 -6.45
N GLU A 52 9.40 0.66 -5.63
CA GLU A 52 10.68 1.21 -6.08
C GLU A 52 11.30 0.35 -7.20
N ARG A 53 11.33 -0.99 -7.02
CA ARG A 53 11.79 -1.92 -8.05
C ARG A 53 10.94 -1.92 -9.32
N LEU A 54 9.62 -1.80 -9.20
CA LEU A 54 8.71 -1.74 -10.33
C LEU A 54 8.92 -0.47 -11.13
N VAL A 55 9.09 0.67 -10.46
CA VAL A 55 9.38 1.95 -11.10
C VAL A 55 10.67 1.85 -11.92
N ASP A 56 11.75 1.39 -11.29
CA ASP A 56 13.05 1.19 -11.97
C ASP A 56 12.92 0.24 -13.16
N PHE A 57 12.24 -0.90 -12.97
CA PHE A 57 12.04 -1.89 -14.03
C PHE A 57 11.25 -1.32 -15.21
N LEU A 58 10.15 -0.62 -14.96
CA LEU A 58 9.32 -0.02 -16.01
C LEU A 58 10.11 1.02 -16.81
N GLN A 59 10.87 1.90 -16.13
CA GLN A 59 11.70 2.91 -16.81
C GLN A 59 12.76 2.28 -17.71
N VAL A 60 13.52 1.29 -17.19
CA VAL A 60 14.60 0.62 -17.93
C VAL A 60 14.08 -0.10 -19.17
N ASN A 61 12.82 -0.57 -19.14
CA ASN A 61 12.22 -1.27 -20.27
C ASN A 61 11.45 -0.34 -21.21
N GLY A 62 11.51 0.98 -21.08
CA GLY A 62 10.89 1.91 -22.04
C GLY A 62 9.43 2.27 -21.76
N TYR A 63 8.93 1.97 -20.56
CA TYR A 63 7.61 2.45 -20.12
C TYR A 63 7.60 3.98 -19.97
N GLN A 64 6.53 4.60 -20.45
CA GLN A 64 6.30 6.04 -20.42
C GLN A 64 5.22 6.36 -19.38
N PHE A 65 5.63 6.89 -18.23
CA PHE A 65 4.68 7.33 -17.20
C PHE A 65 3.87 8.55 -17.64
N ALA A 66 2.58 8.56 -17.32
CA ALA A 66 1.69 9.68 -17.59
C ALA A 66 2.02 10.93 -16.75
N ALA A 67 2.51 10.72 -15.51
CA ALA A 67 2.95 11.79 -14.60
C ALA A 67 4.38 11.52 -14.09
N PRO A 68 5.43 11.82 -14.87
CA PRO A 68 6.81 11.50 -14.53
C PRO A 68 7.33 12.13 -13.22
N ASP A 69 6.72 13.23 -12.78
CA ASP A 69 7.04 13.93 -11.53
C ASP A 69 6.32 13.35 -10.30
N ARG A 70 5.35 12.44 -10.49
CA ARG A 70 4.49 11.89 -9.43
C ARG A 70 4.39 10.37 -9.45
N ILE A 71 5.42 9.70 -9.97
CA ILE A 71 5.45 8.24 -10.05
C ILE A 71 5.42 7.61 -8.65
N PHE A 72 6.26 8.12 -7.76
CA PHE A 72 6.35 7.70 -6.37
C PHE A 72 6.64 8.92 -5.49
N THR A 73 5.73 9.23 -4.57
CA THR A 73 5.89 10.31 -3.60
C THR A 73 5.90 9.70 -2.21
N PRO A 74 7.03 9.78 -1.47
CA PRO A 74 7.11 9.23 -0.13
C PRO A 74 6.13 9.95 0.82
N PRO A 75 5.78 9.33 1.95
CA PRO A 75 4.93 9.95 2.95
C PRO A 75 5.53 11.25 3.48
N GLU A 76 4.66 12.24 3.70
CA GLU A 76 5.03 13.48 4.36
C GLU A 76 5.31 13.24 5.85
N SER A 77 6.13 14.10 6.47
CA SER A 77 6.53 13.91 7.88
C SER A 77 5.36 13.98 8.87
N ASP A 78 4.27 14.63 8.49
CA ASP A 78 3.05 14.83 9.28
C ASP A 78 1.89 13.93 8.82
N VAL A 79 2.14 12.93 7.96
CA VAL A 79 1.10 12.02 7.43
C VAL A 79 0.25 11.40 8.54
N SER A 80 0.84 11.02 9.68
CA SER A 80 0.08 10.45 10.80
C SER A 80 -0.94 11.43 11.37
N VAL A 81 -0.59 12.73 11.44
CA VAL A 81 -1.51 13.79 11.92
C VAL A 81 -2.64 14.00 10.90
N GLN A 82 -2.32 13.98 9.61
CA GLN A 82 -3.32 14.08 8.54
C GLN A 82 -4.29 12.89 8.56
N LEU A 83 -3.79 11.68 8.84
CA LEU A 83 -4.62 10.48 8.94
C LEU A 83 -5.50 10.48 10.20
N ASP A 84 -4.98 10.95 11.34
CA ASP A 84 -5.79 11.11 12.56
C ASP A 84 -6.95 12.09 12.32
N TYR A 85 -6.67 13.24 11.70
CA TYR A 85 -7.70 14.21 11.32
C TYR A 85 -8.74 13.63 10.34
N LEU A 86 -8.29 12.83 9.37
CA LEU A 86 -9.18 12.15 8.44
C LEU A 86 -10.09 11.14 9.18
N GLU A 87 -9.52 10.31 10.05
CA GLU A 87 -10.25 9.29 10.81
C GLU A 87 -11.32 9.88 11.75
N GLU A 88 -11.09 11.08 12.29
CA GLU A 88 -12.11 11.82 13.06
C GLU A 88 -13.34 12.18 12.21
N SER A 89 -13.14 12.41 10.90
CA SER A 89 -14.21 12.86 9.99
C SER A 89 -14.95 11.73 9.27
N VAL A 90 -14.25 10.65 8.91
CA VAL A 90 -14.80 9.55 8.09
C VAL A 90 -14.88 8.19 8.80
N GLY A 91 -14.36 8.12 10.04
CA GLY A 91 -14.20 6.88 10.79
C GLY A 91 -12.86 6.20 10.54
N VAL A 92 -12.58 5.17 11.35
CA VAL A 92 -11.25 4.52 11.39
C VAL A 92 -10.92 3.84 10.07
N LEU A 93 -9.76 4.14 9.50
CA LEU A 93 -9.31 3.54 8.25
C LEU A 93 -8.98 2.05 8.46
N PRO A 94 -9.15 1.21 7.42
CA PRO A 94 -8.58 -0.13 7.43
C PRO A 94 -7.08 -0.08 7.75
N LEU A 95 -6.61 -0.98 8.62
CA LEU A 95 -5.21 -1.02 9.07
C LEU A 95 -4.21 -0.97 7.90
N ALA A 96 -4.46 -1.76 6.85
CA ALA A 96 -3.60 -1.80 5.68
C ALA A 96 -3.51 -0.44 4.97
N LEU A 97 -4.60 0.31 4.89
CA LEU A 97 -4.63 1.62 4.24
C LEU A 97 -3.84 2.65 5.06
N ARG A 98 -4.04 2.68 6.39
CA ARG A 98 -3.26 3.56 7.26
C ARG A 98 -1.76 3.27 7.17
N CYS A 99 -1.37 2.00 7.27
CA CYS A 99 0.04 1.62 7.12
C CYS A 99 0.59 1.92 5.71
N TRP A 100 -0.22 1.85 4.65
CA TRP A 100 0.21 2.21 3.30
C TRP A 100 0.56 3.70 3.25
N CYS A 101 -0.32 4.56 3.75
CA CYS A 101 -0.09 6.00 3.79
C CYS A 101 1.15 6.35 4.61
N GLU A 102 1.41 5.65 5.72
CA GLU A 102 2.55 5.94 6.60
C GLU A 102 3.91 5.38 6.11
N GLU A 103 3.92 4.25 5.40
CA GLU A 103 5.18 3.59 5.00
C GLU A 103 5.50 3.77 3.51
N VAL A 104 4.47 3.77 2.65
CA VAL A 104 4.61 3.86 1.18
C VAL A 104 4.41 5.28 0.69
N GLY A 105 3.27 5.90 1.00
CA GLY A 105 2.87 7.19 0.44
C GLY A 105 2.05 7.03 -0.85
N GLN A 106 2.32 7.87 -1.86
CA GLN A 106 1.55 7.89 -3.11
C GLN A 106 2.32 7.20 -4.25
N VAL A 107 1.59 6.44 -5.07
CA VAL A 107 2.15 5.72 -6.22
C VAL A 107 1.22 5.92 -7.40
N ASN A 108 1.76 6.39 -8.52
CA ASN A 108 1.06 6.48 -9.79
C ASN A 108 1.87 5.78 -10.88
N LEU A 109 1.47 4.54 -11.19
CA LEU A 109 2.09 3.76 -12.27
C LEU A 109 1.34 3.89 -13.59
N ALA A 110 0.39 4.83 -13.72
CA ALA A 110 -0.32 5.05 -14.98
C ALA A 110 0.65 5.52 -16.07
N GLY A 111 0.41 5.06 -17.29
CA GLY A 111 1.28 5.29 -18.43
C GLY A 111 1.05 4.26 -19.52
N ARG A 112 2.01 4.17 -20.43
CA ARG A 112 1.95 3.27 -21.59
C ARG A 112 3.33 2.75 -21.96
N HIS A 113 3.36 1.66 -22.72
CA HIS A 113 4.57 1.19 -23.37
C HIS A 113 4.32 1.15 -24.88
N PRO A 114 5.19 1.74 -25.73
CA PRO A 114 4.96 1.83 -27.18
C PRO A 114 4.69 0.48 -27.87
N ASP A 115 5.32 -0.59 -27.38
CA ASP A 115 5.15 -1.94 -27.94
C ASP A 115 4.00 -2.74 -27.30
N TRP A 116 3.27 -2.18 -26.33
CA TRP A 116 2.13 -2.86 -25.72
C TRP A 116 0.85 -2.49 -26.48
N PRO A 117 -0.07 -3.45 -26.71
CA PRO A 117 -1.23 -3.24 -27.58
C PRO A 117 -2.34 -2.35 -26.96
N TYR A 118 -2.08 -1.70 -25.83
CA TYR A 118 -3.05 -0.91 -25.08
C TYR A 118 -2.49 0.50 -24.83
N ASP A 119 -3.16 1.52 -25.36
CA ASP A 119 -2.80 2.94 -25.19
C ASP A 119 -3.26 3.52 -23.84
N SER A 120 -4.33 2.97 -23.26
CA SER A 120 -4.77 3.23 -21.88
C SER A 120 -5.03 1.92 -21.14
N LEU A 121 -4.61 1.89 -19.86
CA LEU A 121 -4.92 0.83 -18.92
C LEU A 121 -6.13 1.17 -18.03
N ASP A 122 -6.68 2.39 -18.16
CA ASP A 122 -7.89 2.79 -17.45
C ASP A 122 -9.11 2.63 -18.38
N PRO A 123 -9.98 1.62 -18.13
CA PRO A 123 -11.20 1.44 -18.91
C PRO A 123 -12.21 2.59 -18.76
N LEU A 124 -11.96 3.56 -17.87
CA LEU A 124 -12.78 4.75 -17.67
C LEU A 124 -12.26 5.98 -18.43
N ASP A 125 -11.04 5.96 -18.98
CA ASP A 125 -10.51 7.09 -19.77
C ASP A 125 -11.36 7.38 -21.03
N ASP A 126 -11.98 6.34 -21.59
CA ASP A 126 -12.86 6.44 -22.77
C ASP A 126 -14.26 6.99 -22.45
N LEU A 127 -14.65 7.09 -21.17
CA LEU A 127 -15.99 7.52 -20.77
C LEU A 127 -16.14 9.04 -20.60
N PHE A 128 -15.02 9.78 -20.64
CA PHE A 128 -15.00 11.23 -20.39
C PHE A 128 -14.42 12.05 -21.56
N GLN A 129 -14.27 11.45 -22.75
CA GLN A 129 -13.97 12.14 -24.01
C GLN A 129 -15.25 12.52 -24.76
#